data_AF-A0A536YDZ7-F1
#
_entry.id   AF-A0A536YDZ7-F1
#
_cell.length_a   1.000
_cell.length_b   1.000
_cell.length_c   1.000
_cell.angle_alpha   90.00
_cell.angle_beta   90.00
_cell.angle_gamma   90.00
#
_symmetry.space_group_name_H-M   'P 1'
#
loop_
_entity.id
_entity.type
_entity.pdbx_description
1 polymer ?
#
loop_
_entity_poly.entity_id
_entity_poly.type
_entity_poly.pdbx_seq_one_letter_code
_entity_poly.pdbx_strand_id
1 'polypeptide(L)'
;MRQPDVEVLLLRERRAALPLVRQFLLYLDPFALFKDASSGPPRARERALSYNRAMRWMLVPYIRRWVVIAASLFLAIAPIEALAAQAAIFIIPAAAIAVGCCIAITVSALTVAVYLLLGASWE
;
A
#
# COMPACT_ATOMS: atom_id res chain seq x y z
N MET A 1 -22.32 -10.24 4.82
CA MET A 1 -21.81 -9.10 4.01
C MET A 1 -21.23 -9.67 2.72
N ARG A 2 -21.75 -9.27 1.55
CA ARG A 2 -21.08 -9.56 0.27
C ARG A 2 -19.76 -8.79 0.29
N GLN A 3 -18.62 -9.48 0.27
CA GLN A 3 -17.37 -8.81 -0.12
C GLN A 3 -17.65 -8.16 -1.48
N PRO A 4 -17.43 -6.85 -1.65
CA PRO A 4 -17.50 -6.25 -2.97
C PRO A 4 -16.57 -7.03 -3.90
N ASP A 5 -17.02 -7.39 -5.10
CA ASP A 5 -16.19 -8.11 -6.07
C ASP A 5 -14.99 -7.22 -6.45
N VAL A 6 -13.90 -7.37 -5.70
CA VAL A 6 -12.61 -6.72 -5.95
C VAL A 6 -12.09 -7.06 -7.35
N GLU A 7 -12.53 -8.20 -7.90
CA GLU A 7 -12.28 -8.64 -9.26
C GLU A 7 -12.81 -7.65 -10.30
N VAL A 8 -13.94 -6.99 -10.04
CA VAL A 8 -14.49 -5.95 -10.94
C VAL A 8 -13.54 -4.75 -11.01
N LEU A 9 -12.78 -4.48 -9.94
CA LEU A 9 -11.78 -3.41 -9.90
C LEU A 9 -10.49 -3.77 -10.63
N LEU A 10 -10.32 -5.01 -11.10
CA LEU A 10 -9.21 -5.38 -11.99
C LEU A 10 -9.39 -4.78 -13.40
N LEU A 11 -10.65 -4.55 -13.80
CA LEU A 11 -10.99 -3.92 -15.07
C LEU A 11 -10.67 -2.41 -15.04
N ARG A 12 -9.87 -1.96 -16.02
CA ARG A 12 -9.45 -0.55 -16.13
C ARG A 12 -10.64 0.39 -16.25
N GLU A 13 -11.64 0.04 -17.03
CA GLU A 13 -12.86 0.85 -17.26
C GLU A 13 -13.63 1.07 -15.96
N ARG A 14 -13.73 0.03 -15.13
CA ARG A 14 -14.40 0.10 -13.83
C ARG A 14 -13.64 0.96 -12.84
N ARG A 15 -12.30 0.96 -12.89
CA ARG A 15 -11.48 1.89 -12.09
C ARG A 15 -11.61 3.33 -12.57
N ALA A 16 -11.68 3.56 -13.88
CA ALA A 16 -11.79 4.91 -14.45
C ALA A 16 -13.12 5.59 -14.09
N ALA A 17 -14.18 4.80 -13.90
CA ALA A 17 -15.48 5.30 -13.45
C ALA A 17 -15.52 5.68 -11.95
N LEU A 18 -14.45 5.42 -11.19
CA LEU A 18 -14.43 5.74 -9.76
C LEU A 18 -14.10 7.21 -9.50
N PRO A 19 -14.59 7.79 -8.38
CA PRO A 19 -14.13 9.09 -7.91
C PRO A 19 -12.61 9.13 -7.71
N LEU A 20 -11.99 10.30 -7.93
CA LEU A 20 -10.54 10.49 -7.82
C LEU A 20 -9.98 10.04 -6.47
N VAL A 21 -10.67 10.34 -5.36
CA VAL A 21 -10.27 9.90 -4.02
C VAL A 21 -10.15 8.38 -3.95
N ARG A 22 -11.08 7.65 -4.56
CA ARG A 22 -11.07 6.19 -4.55
C ARG A 22 -9.98 5.62 -5.48
N GLN A 23 -9.70 6.29 -6.59
CA GLN A 23 -8.55 5.93 -7.44
C GLN A 23 -7.23 6.14 -6.71
N PHE A 24 -7.11 7.23 -5.94
CA PHE A 24 -5.94 7.53 -5.14
C PHE A 24 -5.73 6.49 -4.03
N LEU A 25 -6.81 6.13 -3.31
CA LEU A 25 -6.76 5.04 -2.32
C LEU A 25 -6.36 3.72 -2.97
N LEU A 26 -6.94 3.34 -4.11
CA LEU A 26 -6.52 2.13 -4.84
C LEU A 26 -5.05 2.18 -5.30
N TYR A 27 -4.54 3.37 -5.60
CA TYR A 27 -3.15 3.55 -6.01
C TYR A 27 -2.17 3.44 -4.84
N LEU A 28 -2.56 3.85 -3.64
CA LEU A 28 -1.68 3.80 -2.48
C LEU A 28 -1.85 2.54 -1.64
N ASP A 29 -3.05 1.99 -1.53
CA ASP A 29 -3.35 0.84 -0.69
C ASP A 29 -2.94 -0.48 -1.39
N PRO A 30 -1.89 -1.17 -0.89
CA PRO A 30 -1.43 -2.42 -1.47
C PRO A 30 -2.44 -3.57 -1.31
N PHE A 31 -3.37 -3.47 -0.36
CA PHE A 31 -4.30 -4.55 -0.01
C PHE A 31 -5.72 -4.32 -0.54
N ALA A 32 -5.98 -3.22 -1.25
CA ALA A 32 -7.31 -2.85 -1.72
C ALA A 32 -7.99 -3.88 -2.66
N LEU A 33 -7.20 -4.78 -3.27
CA LEU A 33 -7.67 -5.82 -4.20
C LEU A 33 -7.62 -7.24 -3.62
N PHE A 34 -7.22 -7.35 -2.35
CA PHE A 34 -7.15 -8.62 -1.63
C PHE A 34 -8.48 -8.89 -0.92
N LYS A 35 -8.83 -10.17 -0.80
CA LYS A 35 -10.02 -10.60 -0.08
C LYS A 35 -9.70 -10.72 1.41
N ASP A 36 -10.65 -10.33 2.26
CA ASP A 36 -10.52 -10.54 3.69
C ASP A 36 -10.60 -12.05 4.00
N ALA A 37 -9.52 -12.58 4.58
CA ALA A 37 -9.38 -13.97 4.99
C ALA A 37 -9.44 -14.15 6.52
N SER A 38 -9.66 -13.07 7.27
CA SER A 38 -9.73 -13.08 8.73
C SER A 38 -11.11 -13.50 9.25
N SER A 39 -12.17 -13.26 8.47
CA SER A 39 -13.56 -13.43 8.88
C SER A 39 -14.32 -14.45 8.01
N GLY A 40 -15.39 -15.03 8.55
CA GLY A 40 -16.31 -15.92 7.84
C GLY A 40 -16.04 -17.44 8.00
N PRO A 41 -16.88 -18.28 7.36
CA PRO A 41 -16.77 -19.74 7.46
C PRO A 41 -15.42 -20.27 6.95
N PRO A 42 -14.91 -21.42 7.45
CA PRO A 42 -13.60 -21.96 7.07
C PRO A 42 -13.39 -22.06 5.55
N ARG A 43 -14.39 -22.59 4.83
CA ARG A 43 -14.35 -22.72 3.36
C ARG A 43 -14.28 -21.37 2.64
N ALA A 44 -14.86 -20.30 3.20
CA ALA A 44 -14.78 -18.96 2.61
C ALA A 44 -13.39 -18.35 2.83
N ARG A 45 -12.80 -18.55 4.01
CA ARG A 45 -11.44 -18.11 4.34
C ARG A 45 -10.39 -18.80 3.47
N GLU A 46 -10.50 -20.11 3.27
CA GLU A 46 -9.61 -20.86 2.38
C GLU A 46 -9.65 -20.35 0.93
N ARG A 47 -10.85 -20.06 0.41
CA ARG A 47 -11.01 -19.45 -0.92
C ARG A 47 -10.44 -18.04 -1.01
N ALA A 48 -10.57 -17.23 0.05
CA ALA A 48 -9.96 -15.91 0.11
C ALA A 48 -8.42 -16.02 0.14
N LEU A 49 -7.86 -16.96 0.90
CA LEU A 49 -6.41 -17.20 0.95
C LEU A 49 -5.87 -17.72 -0.37
N SER A 50 -6.53 -18.68 -1.02
CA SER A 50 -6.07 -19.20 -2.32
C SER A 50 -6.07 -18.10 -3.39
N TYR A 51 -7.11 -17.25 -3.42
CA TYR A 51 -7.16 -16.07 -4.26
C TYR A 51 -6.01 -15.09 -3.94
N ASN A 52 -5.81 -14.75 -2.66
CA ASN A 52 -4.75 -13.82 -2.24
C ASN A 52 -3.36 -14.35 -2.61
N ARG A 53 -3.10 -15.65 -2.47
CA ARG A 53 -1.84 -16.30 -2.89
C ARG A 53 -1.63 -16.20 -4.40
N ALA A 54 -2.66 -16.50 -5.19
CA ALA A 54 -2.60 -16.37 -6.65
C ALA A 54 -2.32 -14.91 -7.08
N MET A 55 -2.88 -13.96 -6.33
CA MET A 55 -2.78 -12.52 -6.61
C MET A 55 -1.53 -11.85 -6.00
N ARG A 56 -0.65 -12.58 -5.29
CA ARG A 56 0.52 -12.02 -4.58
C ARG A 56 1.40 -11.15 -5.47
N TRP A 57 1.51 -11.46 -6.76
CA TRP A 57 2.30 -10.72 -7.73
C TRP A 57 1.87 -9.26 -7.87
N MET A 58 0.61 -8.96 -7.57
CA MET A 58 0.11 -7.58 -7.55
C MET A 58 0.81 -6.72 -6.49
N LEU A 59 1.39 -7.29 -5.44
CA LEU A 59 2.11 -6.53 -4.41
C LEU A 59 3.45 -5.97 -4.90
N VAL A 60 4.10 -6.63 -5.87
CA VAL A 60 5.42 -6.21 -6.41
C VAL A 60 5.43 -4.75 -6.90
N PRO A 61 4.50 -4.30 -7.75
CA PRO A 61 4.45 -2.89 -8.16
C PRO A 61 4.18 -1.93 -6.99
N TYR A 62 3.41 -2.33 -5.97
CA TYR A 62 3.21 -1.50 -4.77
C TYR A 62 4.47 -1.41 -3.93
N ILE A 63 5.22 -2.50 -3.75
CA ILE A 63 6.53 -2.50 -3.07
C ILE A 63 7.45 -1.51 -3.76
N ARG A 64 7.60 -1.62 -5.09
CA ARG A 64 8.44 -0.69 -5.86
C ARG A 64 8.00 0.76 -5.68
N ARG A 65 6.69 1.03 -5.77
CA ARG A 65 6.12 2.38 -5.61
C ARG A 65 6.43 2.97 -4.24
N TRP A 66 6.15 2.22 -3.17
CA TRP A 66 6.38 2.69 -1.81
C TRP A 66 7.86 2.83 -1.47
N VAL A 67 8.74 1.97 -2.01
CA VAL A 67 10.20 2.14 -1.89
C VAL A 67 10.67 3.41 -2.57
N VAL A 68 10.17 3.72 -3.77
CA VAL A 68 10.51 4.97 -4.47
C VAL A 68 10.01 6.19 -3.68
N ILE A 69 8.80 6.14 -3.11
CA ILE A 69 8.26 7.20 -2.26
C ILE A 69 9.14 7.38 -1.01
N ALA A 70 9.47 6.29 -0.31
CA ALA A 70 10.33 6.32 0.86
C ALA A 70 11.70 6.93 0.55
N ALA A 71 12.36 6.47 -0.52
CA ALA A 71 13.65 7.00 -0.95
C ALA A 71 13.57 8.49 -1.30
N SER A 72 12.53 8.91 -2.03
CA SER A 72 12.34 10.31 -2.41
C SER A 72 12.13 11.21 -1.20
N LEU A 73 11.30 10.76 -0.24
CA LEU A 73 11.05 11.49 1.00
C LEU A 73 12.30 11.54 1.88
N PHE A 74 13.02 10.42 2.01
CA PHE A 74 14.28 10.36 2.76
C PHE A 74 15.32 11.34 2.22
N LEU A 75 15.50 11.40 0.90
CA LEU A 75 16.39 12.36 0.25
C LEU A 75 15.95 13.82 0.46
N ALA A 76 14.64 14.07 0.63
CA ALA A 76 14.11 15.39 0.89
C ALA A 76 14.23 15.86 2.35
N ILE A 77 14.53 14.97 3.31
CA ILE A 77 14.66 15.32 4.73
C ILE A 77 15.81 16.32 4.94
N ALA A 78 17.01 16.01 4.46
CA ALA A 78 18.17 16.88 4.66
C ALA A 78 17.97 18.34 4.14
N PRO A 79 17.51 18.57 2.89
CA PRO A 79 17.30 19.93 2.42
C PRO A 79 16.13 20.64 3.12
N ILE A 80 15.05 19.94 3.49
CA ILE A 80 13.92 20.61 4.17
C ILE A 80 14.27 20.99 5.61
N GLU A 81 15.06 20.17 6.31
CA GLU A 81 15.57 20.48 7.65
C GLU A 81 16.53 21.67 7.61
N ALA A 82 17.40 21.75 6.59
CA ALA A 82 18.26 22.91 6.38
C ALA A 82 17.45 24.21 6.17
N LEU A 83 16.33 24.14 5.44
CA LEU A 83 15.40 25.26 5.28
C LEU A 83 14.66 25.60 6.58
N ALA A 84 14.28 24.60 7.37
CA ALA A 84 13.64 24.80 8.68
C ALA A 84 14.55 25.49 9.69
N ALA A 85 15.86 25.21 9.64
CA ALA A 85 16.85 25.92 10.44
C ALA A 85 16.97 27.42 10.07
N GLN A 86 16.63 27.79 8.83
CA GLN A 86 16.69 29.18 8.34
C GLN A 86 15.37 29.92 8.51
N ALA A 87 14.23 29.24 8.36
CA ALA A 87 12.91 29.85 8.49
C ALA A 87 11.90 28.89 9.14
N ALA A 88 11.27 29.36 10.22
CA ALA A 88 10.33 28.58 11.03
C ALA A 88 9.11 28.06 10.24
N ILE A 89 8.76 28.68 9.12
CA ILE A 89 7.67 28.24 8.23
C ILE A 89 7.89 26.83 7.66
N PHE A 90 9.14 26.36 7.61
CA PHE A 90 9.48 25.02 7.11
C PHE A 90 9.48 23.94 8.18
N ILE A 91 9.26 24.26 9.47
CA ILE A 91 9.21 23.25 10.55
C ILE A 91 8.08 22.24 10.32
N ILE A 92 6.88 22.72 9.98
CA ILE A 92 5.72 21.83 9.73
C ILE A 92 5.95 20.94 8.49
N PRO A 93 6.38 21.49 7.33
CA PRO A 93 6.79 20.67 6.18
C PRO A 93 7.89 19.64 6.49
N ALA A 94 8.90 20.01 7.28
CA ALA A 94 9.98 19.09 7.65
C ALA A 94 9.45 17.89 8.44
N ALA A 95 8.63 18.15 9.47
CA ALA A 95 7.97 17.09 10.23
C ALA A 95 7.07 16.22 9.34
N ALA A 96 6.31 16.82 8.42
CA ALA A 96 5.43 16.09 7.51
C ALA A 96 6.20 15.16 6.56
N ILE A 97 7.34 15.60 6.03
CA ILE A 97 8.20 14.77 5.17
C ILE A 97 8.80 13.60 5.95
N ALA A 98 9.29 13.85 7.17
CA ALA A 98 9.82 12.80 8.04
C ALA A 98 8.75 11.75 8.38
N VAL A 99 7.56 12.18 8.80
CA VAL A 99 6.43 11.29 9.09
C VAL A 99 6.01 10.51 7.84
N GLY A 100 5.93 11.17 6.68
CA GLY A 100 5.62 10.51 5.41
C GLY A 100 6.65 9.44 5.04
N CYS A 101 7.93 9.70 5.28
CA CYS A 101 9.00 8.72 5.06
C CYS A 101 8.82 7.50 5.96
N CYS A 102 8.53 7.70 7.25
CA CYS A 102 8.26 6.61 8.19
C CYS A 102 7.06 5.76 7.73
N ILE A 103 5.94 6.39 7.35
CA ILE A 103 4.76 5.69 6.82
C ILE A 103 5.15 4.86 5.59
N ALA A 104 5.88 5.45 4.65
CA ALA A 104 6.28 4.77 3.43
C ALA A 104 7.15 3.53 3.72
N ILE A 105 8.10 3.63 4.64
CA ILE A 105 8.93 2.51 5.08
C ILE A 105 8.07 1.42 5.73
N THR A 106 7.16 1.79 6.63
CA THR A 106 6.26 0.83 7.30
C THR A 106 5.37 0.10 6.30
N VAL A 107 4.74 0.83 5.37
CA VAL A 107 3.89 0.23 4.34
C VAL A 107 4.71 -0.68 3.43
N SER A 108 5.91 -0.27 3.01
CA SER A 108 6.83 -1.13 2.25
C SER A 108 7.15 -2.42 3.02
N ALA A 109 7.56 -2.32 4.28
CA ALA A 109 7.93 -3.47 5.10
C ALA A 109 6.75 -4.45 5.29
N LEU A 110 5.56 -3.93 5.62
CA LEU A 110 4.35 -4.75 5.74
C LEU A 110 3.96 -5.41 4.42
N THR A 111 4.06 -4.68 3.30
CA THR A 111 3.75 -5.22 1.98
C THR A 111 4.71 -6.35 1.60
N VAL A 112 6.01 -6.19 1.89
CA VAL A 112 7.02 -7.25 1.70
C VAL A 112 6.73 -8.44 2.61
N ALA A 113 6.44 -8.21 3.89
CA ALA A 113 6.12 -9.27 4.84
C ALA A 113 4.90 -10.10 4.36
N VAL A 114 3.83 -9.44 3.92
CA VAL A 114 2.65 -10.13 3.38
C VAL A 114 2.98 -10.87 2.07
N TYR A 115 3.77 -10.27 1.19
CA TYR A 115 4.22 -10.94 -0.04
C TYR A 115 4.97 -12.25 0.27
N LEU A 116 5.88 -12.22 1.25
CA LEU A 116 6.62 -13.40 1.69
C LEU A 116 5.71 -14.42 2.39
N LEU A 117 4.79 -13.98 3.25
CA LEU A 117 3.82 -14.86 3.94
C LEU A 117 2.87 -15.56 2.96
N LEU A 118 2.43 -14.87 1.90
CA LEU A 118 1.62 -15.47 0.84
C LEU A 118 2.45 -16.39 -0.07
N GLY A 119 3.77 -16.19 -0.11
CA GLY A 119 4.72 -17.04 -0.84
C GLY A 119 5.19 -18.27 -0.07
N ALA A 120 5.20 -18.21 1.26
CA ALA A 120 5.52 -19.30 2.15
C ALA A 120 4.33 -20.29 2.21
N SER A 121 4.16 -21.09 1.18
CA SER A 121 3.46 -22.36 1.31
C SER A 121 4.38 -23.30 2.11
N TRP A 122 3.97 -23.65 3.32
CA TRP A 122 4.37 -24.95 3.88
C TRP A 122 3.87 -26.02 2.89
N GLU A 123 4.81 -26.66 2.19
CA GLU A 123 4.60 -28.00 1.64
C GLU A 123 4.39 -28.99 2.79
#